data_AF-K1UI77-F1
#
_entry.id   AF-K1UI77-F1
#
_cell.length_a   1.000
_cell.length_b   1.000
_cell.length_c   1.000
_cell.angle_alpha   90.00
_cell.angle_beta   90.00
_cell.angle_gamma   90.00
#
_symmetry.space_group_name_H-M   'P 1'
#
loop_
_entity.id
_entity.type
_entity.pdbx_description
1 polymer ?
#
loop_
_entity_poly.entity_id
_entity_poly.type
_entity_poly.pdbx_seq_one_letter_code
_entity_poly.pdbx_strand_id
1 'polypeptide(L)'
;MMFNNSRDAYAIAAKKMGLSLNPSSVEEVDDVMKELQAQKSVVQAYVMDEIFDKMEGGEAAMAPYYAGDALTMIDENPDLAFVSPEEGVNFFVDSMCIPASSKHKEAAEMFINFMCEPDVGYQNCDFIGYSTPITEVWERLDDDLKYSPIAYPSDEVMNKAEVFVTLPDDINAEMDAKWSEMKSYDESGSGWLIVVFLLGAIAISGFNIW
;
A
#
# COMPACT_ATOMS: atom_id res chain seq x y z
N MET A 1 -5.63 10.51 -0.61
CA MET A 1 -5.64 9.31 -1.48
C MET A 1 -5.54 8.07 -0.60
N MET A 2 -5.62 6.88 -1.19
CA MET A 2 -5.49 5.60 -0.50
C MET A 2 -4.80 4.56 -1.39
N PHE A 3 -4.15 3.56 -0.81
CA PHE A 3 -3.56 2.44 -1.54
C PHE A 3 -4.63 1.63 -2.28
N ASN A 4 -4.34 1.22 -3.52
CA ASN A 4 -5.09 0.19 -4.23
C ASN A 4 -4.51 -1.21 -3.99
N ASN A 5 -4.30 -1.54 -2.72
CA ASN A 5 -3.87 -2.85 -2.24
C ASN A 5 -4.76 -3.24 -1.05
N SER A 6 -5.34 -4.43 -1.07
CA SER A 6 -6.29 -4.87 -0.04
C SER A 6 -5.65 -4.96 1.35
N ARG A 7 -4.42 -5.48 1.45
CA ARG A 7 -3.71 -5.65 2.72
C ARG A 7 -3.24 -4.32 3.31
N ASP A 8 -2.70 -3.42 2.48
CA ASP A 8 -2.25 -2.11 2.96
C ASP A 8 -3.42 -1.23 3.41
N ALA A 9 -4.49 -1.16 2.60
CA ALA A 9 -5.65 -0.36 2.96
C ALA A 9 -6.39 -0.94 4.19
N TYR A 10 -6.47 -2.28 4.28
CA TYR A 10 -6.97 -2.96 5.47
C TYR A 10 -6.15 -2.60 6.71
N ALA A 11 -4.81 -2.68 6.61
CA ALA A 11 -3.91 -2.43 7.73
C ALA A 11 -4.12 -1.04 8.33
N ILE A 12 -4.31 -0.02 7.50
CA ILE A 12 -4.57 1.36 7.96
C ILE A 12 -5.86 1.42 8.77
N ALA A 13 -6.94 0.80 8.29
CA ALA A 13 -8.21 0.76 9.01
C ALA A 13 -8.13 -0.08 10.29
N ALA A 14 -7.45 -1.23 10.25
CA ALA A 14 -7.24 -2.08 11.41
C ALA A 14 -6.44 -1.36 12.51
N LYS A 15 -5.34 -0.69 12.15
CA LYS A 15 -4.53 0.10 13.09
C LYS A 15 -5.33 1.25 13.71
N LYS A 16 -6.15 1.95 12.93
CA LYS A 16 -7.09 2.96 13.45
C LYS A 16 -8.06 2.36 14.49
N MET A 17 -8.47 1.12 14.31
CA MET A 17 -9.33 0.39 15.26
C MET A 17 -8.56 -0.23 16.44
N GLY A 18 -7.23 -0.08 16.51
CA GLY A 18 -6.38 -0.70 17.53
C GLY A 18 -6.19 -2.21 17.33
N LEU A 19 -6.42 -2.71 16.11
CA LEU A 19 -6.28 -4.11 15.73
C LEU A 19 -4.94 -4.36 15.02
N SER A 20 -4.58 -5.64 14.89
CA SER A 20 -3.40 -6.06 14.11
C SER A 20 -3.61 -5.79 12.62
N LEU A 21 -2.53 -5.59 11.87
CA LEU A 21 -2.61 -5.58 10.40
C LEU A 21 -2.89 -6.97 9.80
N ASN A 22 -2.87 -8.02 10.63
CA ASN A 22 -3.18 -9.39 10.25
C ASN A 22 -4.50 -9.84 10.93
N PRO A 23 -5.60 -9.97 10.19
CA PRO A 23 -6.89 -10.40 10.75
C PRO A 23 -6.80 -11.76 11.43
N SER A 24 -7.49 -11.90 12.56
CA SER A 24 -7.61 -13.17 13.27
C SER A 24 -8.82 -14.02 12.84
N SER A 25 -9.82 -13.41 12.18
CA SER A 25 -11.00 -14.11 11.67
C SER A 25 -11.62 -13.41 10.46
N VAL A 26 -12.56 -14.08 9.80
CA VAL A 26 -13.36 -13.52 8.69
C VAL A 26 -14.28 -12.38 9.14
N GLU A 27 -14.81 -12.44 10.36
CA GLU A 27 -15.62 -11.37 10.93
C GLU A 27 -14.80 -10.09 11.15
N GLU A 28 -13.54 -10.23 11.61
CA GLU A 28 -12.63 -9.09 11.74
C GLU A 28 -12.31 -8.44 10.38
N VAL A 29 -12.27 -9.24 9.31
CA VAL A 29 -12.12 -8.72 7.95
C VAL A 29 -13.32 -7.83 7.57
N ASP A 30 -14.54 -8.33 7.76
CA ASP A 30 -15.76 -7.60 7.43
C ASP A 30 -15.90 -6.30 8.24
N ASP A 31 -15.61 -6.35 9.55
CA ASP A 31 -15.73 -5.18 10.42
C ASP A 31 -14.71 -4.08 10.09
N VAL A 32 -13.46 -4.44 9.83
CA VAL A 32 -12.42 -3.46 9.42
C VAL A 32 -12.71 -2.93 8.01
N MET A 33 -13.22 -3.74 7.09
CA MET A 33 -13.57 -3.28 5.75
C MET A 33 -14.75 -2.29 5.76
N LYS A 34 -15.69 -2.40 6.70
CA LYS A 34 -16.72 -1.38 6.92
C LYS A 34 -16.13 -0.07 7.43
N GLU A 35 -15.16 -0.12 8.34
CA GLU A 35 -14.44 1.08 8.78
C GLU A 35 -13.66 1.72 7.61
N LEU A 36 -13.00 0.91 6.79
CA LEU A 36 -12.32 1.36 5.59
C LEU A 36 -13.31 1.95 4.55
N GLN A 37 -14.53 1.43 4.47
CA GLN A 37 -15.58 1.98 3.61
C GLN A 37 -16.03 3.37 4.08
N ALA A 38 -16.10 3.60 5.40
CA ALA A 38 -16.58 4.86 5.96
C ALA A 38 -15.73 6.08 5.56
N GLN A 39 -14.45 5.90 5.24
CA GLN A 39 -13.59 6.99 4.75
C GLN A 39 -13.82 7.38 3.28
N LYS A 40 -14.61 6.62 2.50
CA LYS A 40 -14.72 6.84 1.04
C LYS A 40 -15.12 8.27 0.66
N SER A 41 -15.90 8.94 1.50
CA SER A 41 -16.33 10.33 1.29
C SER A 41 -15.17 11.35 1.23
N VAL A 42 -14.00 11.00 1.78
CA VAL A 42 -12.80 11.86 1.77
C VAL A 42 -11.67 11.32 0.88
N VAL A 43 -11.83 10.13 0.31
CA VAL A 43 -10.82 9.50 -0.56
C VAL A 43 -11.04 9.94 -2.01
N GLN A 44 -10.09 10.71 -2.54
CA GLN A 44 -10.09 11.12 -3.95
C GLN A 44 -9.93 9.94 -4.92
N ALA A 45 -9.03 9.01 -4.62
CA ALA A 45 -8.76 7.83 -5.45
C ALA A 45 -8.05 6.73 -4.66
N TYR A 46 -8.23 5.49 -5.11
CA TYR A 46 -7.44 4.33 -4.73
C TYR A 46 -6.44 4.04 -5.84
N VAL A 47 -5.16 4.27 -5.58
CA VAL A 47 -4.05 4.21 -6.56
C VAL A 47 -2.81 3.59 -5.91
N MET A 48 -1.80 3.22 -6.70
CA MET A 48 -0.50 2.78 -6.17
C MET A 48 0.57 3.78 -6.58
N ASP A 49 1.23 3.56 -7.71
CA ASP A 49 2.37 4.37 -8.13
C ASP A 49 1.95 5.80 -8.52
N GLU A 50 0.68 6.02 -8.88
CA GLU A 50 0.18 7.36 -9.18
C GLU A 50 0.12 8.28 -7.96
N ILE A 51 0.33 7.75 -6.74
CA ILE A 51 0.51 8.57 -5.54
C ILE A 51 1.74 9.48 -5.71
N PHE A 52 2.80 8.97 -6.35
CA PHE A 52 4.06 9.67 -6.56
C PHE A 52 3.84 11.02 -7.28
N ASP A 53 3.39 10.95 -8.53
CA ASP A 53 3.12 12.14 -9.36
C ASP A 53 2.10 13.09 -8.73
N LYS A 54 1.09 12.54 -8.04
CA LYS A 54 0.00 13.33 -7.46
C LYS A 54 0.40 14.10 -6.23
N MET A 55 1.24 13.51 -5.37
CA MET A 55 1.74 14.19 -4.18
C MET A 55 2.79 15.24 -4.57
N GLU A 56 3.71 14.91 -5.48
CA GLU A 56 4.68 15.87 -6.02
C GLU A 56 3.99 17.06 -6.70
N GLY A 57 2.96 16.79 -7.51
CA GLY A 57 2.17 17.82 -8.19
C GLY A 57 1.22 18.62 -7.28
N GLY A 58 1.12 18.29 -5.99
CA GLY A 58 0.20 18.96 -5.06
C GLY A 58 -1.28 18.71 -5.37
N GLU A 59 -1.61 17.63 -6.08
CA GLU A 59 -2.98 17.28 -6.47
C GLU A 59 -3.82 16.68 -5.34
N ALA A 60 -3.17 16.24 -4.26
CA ALA A 60 -3.80 15.66 -3.08
C ALA A 60 -3.14 16.17 -1.80
N ALA A 61 -3.95 16.35 -0.75
CA ALA A 61 -3.46 16.88 0.53
C ALA A 61 -2.73 15.84 1.41
N MET A 62 -3.03 14.55 1.24
CA MET A 62 -2.47 13.47 2.04
C MET A 62 -2.63 12.12 1.31
N ALA A 63 -1.64 11.25 1.46
CA ALA A 63 -1.71 9.86 1.02
C ALA A 63 -0.88 8.97 1.96
N PRO A 64 -1.32 7.73 2.23
CA PRO A 64 -0.42 6.73 2.79
C PRO A 64 0.54 6.28 1.69
N TYR A 65 1.84 6.15 2.00
CA TYR A 65 2.83 5.67 1.05
C TYR A 65 4.07 5.09 1.73
N TYR A 66 4.97 4.50 0.95
CA TYR A 66 6.18 3.84 1.43
C TYR A 66 7.27 4.86 1.76
N ALA A 67 8.06 4.56 2.80
CA ALA A 67 9.03 5.50 3.37
C ALA A 67 10.17 5.88 2.42
N GLY A 68 10.67 4.93 1.62
CA GLY A 68 11.74 5.22 0.66
C GLY A 68 11.28 6.18 -0.43
N ASP A 69 10.08 5.99 -0.98
CA ASP A 69 9.53 6.89 -2.00
C ASP A 69 9.20 8.28 -1.43
N ALA A 70 8.85 8.37 -0.14
CA ALA A 70 8.61 9.65 0.50
C ALA A 70 9.84 10.56 0.51
N LEU A 71 11.06 10.00 0.61
CA LEU A 71 12.29 10.79 0.53
C LEU A 71 12.43 11.43 -0.84
N THR A 72 12.26 10.64 -1.90
CA THR A 72 12.31 11.13 -3.29
C THR A 72 11.24 12.19 -3.54
N MET A 73 10.00 11.97 -3.09
CA MET A 73 8.92 12.94 -3.27
C MET A 73 9.18 14.25 -2.51
N ILE A 74 9.78 14.20 -1.32
CA ILE A 74 10.10 15.41 -0.53
C ILE A 74 11.22 16.22 -1.20
N ASP A 75 12.19 15.55 -1.82
CA ASP A 75 13.25 16.21 -2.58
C ASP A 75 12.70 16.97 -3.79
N GLU A 76 11.70 16.40 -4.49
CA GLU A 76 11.02 17.04 -5.62
C GLU A 76 9.97 18.09 -5.20
N ASN A 77 9.27 17.86 -4.07
CA ASN A 77 8.29 18.79 -3.51
C ASN A 77 8.54 19.04 -2.00
N PRO A 78 9.26 20.12 -1.64
CA PRO A 78 9.65 20.41 -0.25
C PRO A 78 8.49 20.84 0.65
N ASP A 79 7.26 21.02 0.13
CA ASP A 79 6.07 21.26 0.94
C ASP A 79 5.50 19.94 1.54
N LEU A 80 6.00 18.78 1.09
CA LEU A 80 5.60 17.47 1.62
C LEU A 80 6.29 17.17 2.96
N ALA A 81 5.60 16.39 3.78
CA ALA A 81 6.13 15.85 5.03
C ALA A 81 5.70 14.38 5.19
N PHE A 82 6.55 13.58 5.82
CA PHE A 82 6.26 12.19 6.15
C PHE A 82 6.03 12.04 7.66
N VAL A 83 5.06 11.19 8.03
CA VAL A 83 4.76 10.89 9.43
C VAL A 83 4.45 9.41 9.60
N SER A 84 4.98 8.81 10.66
CA SER A 84 4.58 7.49 11.12
C SER A 84 3.39 7.62 12.08
N PRO A 85 2.24 6.96 11.83
CA PRO A 85 1.09 6.99 12.74
C PRO A 85 1.42 6.45 14.14
N GLU A 86 0.80 7.02 15.17
CA GLU A 86 1.04 6.63 16.56
C GLU A 86 0.51 5.22 16.88
N GLU A 87 -0.48 4.74 16.13
CA GLU A 87 -1.09 3.42 16.19
C GLU A 87 -0.15 2.30 15.67
N GLY A 88 0.88 2.68 14.91
CA GLY A 88 1.89 1.78 14.35
C GLY A 88 1.92 1.78 12.82
N VAL A 89 2.92 1.08 12.30
CA VAL A 89 3.25 1.02 10.87
C VAL A 89 3.34 -0.42 10.39
N ASN A 90 3.26 -0.61 9.07
CA ASN A 90 3.74 -1.84 8.46
C ASN A 90 5.27 -1.77 8.30
N PHE A 91 5.96 -2.79 8.78
CA PHE A 91 7.36 -3.05 8.45
C PHE A 91 7.41 -4.11 7.36
N PHE A 92 8.21 -3.87 6.32
CA PHE A 92 8.36 -4.77 5.20
C PHE A 92 9.82 -4.91 4.80
N VAL A 93 10.12 -6.02 4.15
CA VAL A 93 11.43 -6.32 3.58
C VAL A 93 11.21 -6.94 2.21
N ASP A 94 11.70 -6.28 1.17
CA ASP A 94 11.75 -6.87 -0.16
C ASP A 94 12.97 -7.79 -0.28
N SER A 95 12.73 -9.00 -0.80
CA SER A 95 13.75 -10.04 -0.91
C SER A 95 13.83 -10.59 -2.32
N MET A 96 15.04 -10.64 -2.88
CA MET A 96 15.28 -11.31 -4.16
C MET A 96 15.12 -12.83 -4.01
N CYS A 97 14.29 -13.43 -4.86
CA CYS A 97 14.05 -14.87 -4.90
C CYS A 97 14.34 -15.44 -6.30
N ILE A 98 14.86 -16.67 -6.37
CA ILE A 98 15.01 -17.40 -7.64
C ILE A 98 13.82 -18.36 -7.81
N PRO A 99 12.93 -18.15 -8.79
CA PRO A 99 11.81 -19.05 -9.01
C PRO A 99 12.29 -20.47 -9.35
N ALA A 100 11.59 -21.49 -8.83
CA ALA A 100 11.91 -22.91 -9.09
C ALA A 100 11.88 -23.27 -10.60
N SER A 101 11.15 -22.49 -11.40
CA SER A 101 11.04 -22.66 -12.85
C SER A 101 12.16 -21.97 -13.66
N SER A 102 13.07 -21.23 -13.00
CA SER A 102 14.12 -20.46 -13.67
C SER A 102 15.00 -21.31 -14.58
N LYS A 103 15.25 -20.81 -15.79
CA LYS A 103 16.14 -21.44 -16.79
C LYS A 103 17.59 -20.96 -16.67
N HIS A 104 17.84 -19.91 -15.88
CA HIS A 104 19.13 -19.23 -15.77
C HIS A 104 19.49 -19.01 -14.30
N LYS A 105 19.48 -20.09 -13.51
CA LYS A 105 19.74 -20.02 -12.06
C LYS A 105 21.10 -19.39 -11.73
N GLU A 106 22.17 -19.80 -12.41
CA GLU A 106 23.52 -19.26 -12.19
C GLU A 106 23.59 -17.75 -12.43
N ALA A 107 22.97 -17.25 -13.51
CA ALA A 107 22.92 -15.82 -13.79
C ALA A 107 22.12 -15.04 -12.73
N ALA A 108 21.04 -15.63 -12.20
CA ALA A 108 20.28 -15.02 -11.12
C ALA A 108 21.08 -14.96 -9.81
N GLU A 109 21.85 -16.02 -9.49
CA GLU A 109 22.77 -16.02 -8.34
C GLU A 109 23.88 -14.97 -8.50
N MET A 110 24.44 -14.81 -9.71
CA MET A 110 25.41 -13.76 -10.01
C MET A 110 24.81 -12.36 -9.84
N PHE A 111 23.56 -12.15 -10.26
CA PHE A 111 22.88 -10.86 -10.08
C PHE A 111 22.62 -10.56 -8.59
N ILE A 112 22.18 -11.54 -7.81
CA ILE A 112 22.02 -11.38 -6.37
C ILE A 112 23.35 -11.03 -5.71
N ASN A 113 24.44 -11.74 -6.08
CA ASN A 113 25.77 -11.43 -5.57
C ASN A 113 26.19 -9.99 -5.91
N PHE A 114 25.99 -9.56 -7.16
CA PHE A 114 26.28 -8.19 -7.60
C PHE A 114 25.51 -7.15 -6.77
N MET A 115 24.20 -7.33 -6.56
CA MET A 115 23.39 -6.43 -5.74
C MET A 115 23.80 -6.41 -4.27
N CYS A 116 24.48 -7.45 -3.78
CA CYS A 116 25.03 -7.52 -2.42
C CYS A 116 26.45 -6.93 -2.30
N GLU A 117 27.11 -6.53 -3.39
CA GLU A 117 28.40 -5.85 -3.31
C GLU A 117 28.22 -4.46 -2.68
N PRO A 118 29.07 -4.04 -1.71
CA PRO A 118 28.87 -2.78 -0.99
C PRO A 118 28.77 -1.54 -1.88
N ASP A 119 29.57 -1.46 -2.95
CA ASP A 119 29.53 -0.30 -3.88
C ASP A 119 28.22 -0.25 -4.65
N VAL A 120 27.69 -1.42 -5.04
CA VAL A 120 26.43 -1.55 -5.79
C VAL A 120 25.23 -1.28 -4.87
N GLY A 121 25.24 -1.88 -3.68
CA GLY A 121 24.22 -1.65 -2.66
C GLY A 121 24.17 -0.18 -2.22
N TYR A 122 25.33 0.49 -2.12
CA TYR A 122 25.42 1.93 -1.87
C TYR A 122 24.77 2.74 -2.98
N GLN A 123 25.17 2.52 -4.24
CA GLN A 123 24.58 3.24 -5.38
C GLN A 123 23.06 3.03 -5.46
N ASN A 124 22.59 1.82 -5.15
CA ASN A 124 21.17 1.53 -5.14
C ASN A 124 20.46 2.30 -4.02
N CYS A 125 20.95 2.21 -2.78
CA CYS A 125 20.38 2.88 -1.60
C CYS A 125 20.36 4.41 -1.74
N ASP A 126 21.46 4.99 -2.23
CA ASP A 126 21.61 6.43 -2.50
C ASP A 126 20.64 6.92 -3.57
N PHE A 127 20.40 6.11 -4.62
CA PHE A 127 19.51 6.48 -5.70
C PHE A 127 18.02 6.37 -5.35
N ILE A 128 17.60 5.33 -4.61
CA ILE A 128 16.18 5.07 -4.33
C ILE A 128 15.71 5.48 -2.92
N GLY A 129 16.62 5.81 -1.99
CA GLY A 129 16.30 6.23 -0.63
C GLY A 129 15.85 5.13 0.33
N TYR A 130 15.67 3.88 -0.13
CA TYR A 130 15.27 2.76 0.73
C TYR A 130 16.41 2.24 1.61
N SER A 131 16.09 1.92 2.86
CA SER A 131 17.02 1.47 3.88
C SER A 131 17.67 0.14 3.53
N THR A 132 19.00 0.09 3.63
CA THR A 132 19.78 -1.11 3.34
C THR A 132 19.86 -2.07 4.54
N PRO A 133 19.78 -3.40 4.34
CA PRO A 133 20.13 -4.38 5.36
C PRO A 133 21.65 -4.67 5.44
N ILE A 134 22.45 -4.12 4.53
CA ILE A 134 23.89 -4.37 4.45
C ILE A 134 24.62 -3.34 5.33
N THR A 135 25.17 -3.79 6.47
CA THR A 135 25.83 -2.91 7.45
C THR A 135 26.94 -2.04 6.83
N GLU A 136 27.77 -2.61 5.96
CA GLU A 136 28.85 -1.87 5.30
C GLU A 136 28.32 -0.77 4.38
N VAL A 137 27.16 -0.98 3.73
CA VAL A 137 26.50 0.06 2.93
C VAL A 137 26.00 1.17 3.85
N TRP A 138 25.32 0.83 4.94
CA TRP A 138 24.83 1.80 5.92
C TRP A 138 25.94 2.69 6.50
N GLU A 139 27.11 2.11 6.77
CA GLU A 139 28.26 2.85 7.30
C GLU A 139 28.75 3.95 6.35
N ARG A 140 28.55 3.75 5.04
CA ARG A 140 28.99 4.62 3.95
C ARG A 140 27.96 5.67 3.53
N LEU A 141 26.70 5.55 3.96
CA LEU A 141 25.65 6.52 3.64
C LEU A 141 25.99 7.91 4.20
N ASP A 142 25.57 8.94 3.47
CA ASP A 142 25.62 10.32 3.95
C ASP A 142 24.73 10.51 5.20
N ASP A 143 25.13 11.42 6.07
CA ASP A 143 24.49 11.63 7.38
C ASP A 143 22.98 11.92 7.26
N ASP A 144 22.57 12.64 6.21
CA ASP A 144 21.16 12.99 5.97
C ASP A 144 20.28 11.75 5.80
N LEU A 145 20.73 10.76 5.01
CA LEU A 145 19.99 9.50 4.83
C LEU A 145 20.22 8.54 6.00
N LYS A 146 21.46 8.43 6.48
CA LYS A 146 21.87 7.52 7.55
C LYS A 146 21.14 7.77 8.88
N TYR A 147 20.87 9.04 9.18
CA TYR A 147 20.16 9.48 10.39
C TYR A 147 18.75 9.99 10.10
N SER A 148 18.24 9.81 8.88
CA SER A 148 16.86 10.16 8.54
C SER A 148 15.89 9.34 9.39
N PRO A 149 14.95 9.99 10.11
CA PRO A 149 13.91 9.27 10.85
C PRO A 149 12.87 8.62 9.93
N ILE A 150 12.88 8.94 8.62
CA ILE A 150 12.02 8.31 7.61
C ILE A 150 12.64 6.96 7.19
N ALA A 151 13.93 6.94 6.84
CA ALA A 151 14.63 5.73 6.44
C ALA A 151 14.95 4.81 7.64
N TYR A 152 15.44 5.40 8.73
CA TYR A 152 15.86 4.70 9.95
C TYR A 152 15.02 5.19 11.14
N PRO A 153 13.75 4.77 11.23
CA PRO A 153 12.85 5.21 12.28
C PRO A 153 13.32 4.79 13.68
N SER A 154 12.87 5.56 14.68
CA SER A 154 13.24 5.31 16.08
C SER A 154 12.69 3.98 16.61
N ASP A 155 13.28 3.50 17.71
CA ASP A 155 12.77 2.33 18.45
C ASP A 155 11.31 2.51 18.89
N GLU A 156 10.84 3.73 19.15
CA GLU A 156 9.44 3.98 19.52
C GLU A 156 8.48 3.59 18.38
N VAL A 157 8.83 3.95 17.14
CA VAL A 157 8.06 3.59 15.94
C VAL A 157 8.19 2.09 15.69
N MET A 158 9.42 1.56 15.74
CA MET A 158 9.71 0.16 15.44
C MET A 158 9.06 -0.82 16.44
N ASN A 159 8.91 -0.44 17.71
CA ASN A 159 8.22 -1.26 18.71
C ASN A 159 6.70 -1.39 18.45
N LYS A 160 6.11 -0.54 17.60
CA LYS A 160 4.70 -0.61 17.19
C LYS A 160 4.52 -1.14 15.76
N ALA A 161 5.63 -1.45 15.08
CA ALA A 161 5.61 -1.97 13.74
C ALA A 161 5.16 -3.43 13.73
N GLU A 162 4.41 -3.81 12.70
CA GLU A 162 4.00 -5.19 12.45
C GLU A 162 4.37 -5.58 11.02
N VAL A 163 4.61 -6.87 10.79
CA VAL A 163 4.85 -7.42 9.45
C VAL A 163 3.63 -8.15 8.94
N PHE A 164 3.36 -8.07 7.65
CA PHE A 164 2.32 -8.91 7.06
C PHE A 164 2.70 -10.39 7.16
N VAL A 165 1.74 -11.21 7.56
CA VAL A 165 1.87 -12.67 7.51
C VAL A 165 1.02 -13.26 6.40
N THR A 166 1.38 -14.48 5.99
CA THR A 166 0.52 -15.30 5.14
C THR A 166 -0.77 -15.60 5.88
N LEU A 167 -1.90 -15.20 5.30
CA LEU A 167 -3.21 -15.46 5.88
C LEU A 167 -3.68 -16.88 5.53
N PRO A 168 -4.48 -17.51 6.41
CA PRO A 168 -5.27 -18.69 6.05
C PRO A 168 -6.15 -18.43 4.82
N ASP A 169 -6.39 -19.47 4.01
CA ASP A 169 -7.10 -19.36 2.73
C ASP A 169 -8.50 -18.75 2.85
N ASP A 170 -9.24 -19.07 3.92
CA ASP A 170 -10.57 -18.54 4.20
C ASP A 170 -10.55 -17.04 4.52
N ILE A 171 -9.61 -16.62 5.37
CA ILE A 171 -9.41 -15.20 5.71
C ILE A 171 -8.93 -14.42 4.47
N ASN A 172 -8.04 -15.00 3.67
CA ASN A 172 -7.57 -14.34 2.44
C ASN A 172 -8.67 -14.21 1.40
N ALA A 173 -9.51 -15.24 1.23
CA ALA A 173 -10.67 -15.17 0.34
C ALA A 173 -11.69 -14.11 0.81
N GLU A 174 -11.92 -14.01 2.12
CA GLU A 174 -12.77 -12.97 2.68
C GLU A 174 -12.19 -11.56 2.43
N MET A 175 -10.88 -11.39 2.61
CA MET A 175 -10.17 -10.13 2.32
C MET A 175 -10.40 -9.68 0.87
N ASP A 176 -10.28 -10.59 -0.09
CA ASP A 176 -10.48 -10.30 -1.52
C ASP A 176 -11.95 -9.97 -1.84
N ALA A 177 -12.88 -10.71 -1.24
CA ALA A 177 -14.31 -10.48 -1.42
C ALA A 177 -14.72 -9.10 -0.86
N LYS A 178 -14.31 -8.79 0.37
CA LYS A 178 -14.65 -7.55 1.06
C LYS A 178 -13.94 -6.35 0.50
N TRP A 179 -12.71 -6.50 0.01
CA TRP A 179 -12.04 -5.46 -0.76
C TRP A 179 -12.82 -5.09 -2.04
N SER A 180 -13.31 -6.10 -2.77
CA SER A 180 -14.10 -5.90 -3.98
C SER A 180 -15.44 -5.22 -3.68
N GLU A 181 -16.14 -5.68 -2.64
CA GLU A 181 -17.37 -5.05 -2.13
C GLU A 181 -17.10 -3.59 -1.75
N MET A 182 -16.12 -3.35 -0.87
CA MET A 182 -15.71 -2.02 -0.42
C MET A 182 -15.40 -1.12 -1.60
N LYS A 183 -14.60 -1.54 -2.60
CA LYS A 183 -14.28 -0.70 -3.77
C LYS A 183 -15.52 -0.38 -4.61
N SER A 184 -16.41 -1.36 -4.81
CA SER A 184 -17.64 -1.17 -5.58
C SER A 184 -18.72 -0.37 -4.86
N TYR A 185 -18.61 -0.18 -3.55
CA TYR A 185 -19.59 0.56 -2.76
C TYR A 185 -19.78 2.00 -3.25
N ASP A 186 -21.04 2.36 -3.50
CA ASP A 186 -21.47 3.70 -3.84
C ASP A 186 -22.60 4.08 -2.88
N GLU A 187 -22.36 5.09 -2.05
CA GLU A 187 -23.31 5.61 -1.06
C GLU A 187 -24.61 6.10 -1.72
N SER A 188 -24.55 6.49 -3.00
CA SER A 188 -25.70 6.93 -3.79
C SER A 188 -26.59 5.80 -4.32
N GLY A 189 -26.17 4.54 -4.13
CA GLY A 189 -27.00 3.35 -4.34
C GLY A 189 -27.82 3.40 -5.64
N SER A 190 -27.17 3.59 -6.79
CA SER A 190 -27.83 3.63 -8.10
C SER A 190 -28.50 2.30 -8.52
N GLY A 191 -28.51 1.27 -7.67
CA GLY A 191 -29.22 0.01 -7.92
C GLY A 191 -30.70 0.23 -8.25
N TRP A 192 -31.37 1.22 -7.64
CA TRP A 192 -32.74 1.57 -8.01
C TRP A 192 -32.82 2.24 -9.39
N LEU A 193 -31.81 3.02 -9.79
CA LEU A 193 -31.72 3.60 -11.14
C LEU A 193 -31.59 2.48 -12.17
N ILE A 194 -30.80 1.43 -11.91
CA ILE A 194 -30.73 0.24 -12.77
C ILE A 194 -32.11 -0.42 -12.91
N VAL A 195 -32.83 -0.60 -11.80
CA VAL A 195 -34.20 -1.15 -11.82
C VAL A 195 -35.16 -0.23 -12.58
N VAL A 196 -35.07 1.09 -12.42
CA VAL A 196 -35.89 2.07 -13.15
C VAL A 196 -35.56 2.08 -14.65
N PHE A 197 -34.30 2.01 -15.03
CA PHE A 197 -33.89 1.89 -16.43
C PHE A 197 -34.37 0.57 -17.05
N LEU A 198 -34.28 -0.54 -16.32
CA LEU A 198 -34.79 -1.85 -16.77
C LEU A 198 -36.31 -1.82 -16.96
N LEU A 199 -37.06 -1.28 -15.99
CA LEU A 199 -38.51 -1.14 -16.09
C LEU A 199 -38.92 -0.18 -17.22
N GLY A 200 -38.18 0.92 -17.41
CA GLY A 200 -38.37 1.85 -18.52
C GLY A 200 -38.11 1.19 -19.88
N ALA A 201 -37.04 0.41 -20.02
CA ALA A 201 -36.74 -0.33 -21.24
C ALA A 201 -37.82 -1.38 -21.56
N ILE A 202 -38.31 -2.11 -20.54
CA ILE A 202 -39.42 -3.05 -20.69
C ILE A 202 -40.70 -2.31 -21.13
N ALA A 203 -41.03 -1.18 -20.52
CA ALA A 203 -42.19 -0.38 -20.89
C ALA A 203 -42.09 0.12 -22.35
N ILE A 204 -40.94 0.67 -22.76
CA ILE A 204 -40.71 1.11 -24.14
C ILE A 204 -40.87 -0.07 -25.13
N SER A 205 -40.33 -1.24 -24.79
CA SER A 205 -40.47 -2.45 -25.60
C SER A 205 -41.91 -2.99 -25.67
N GLY A 206 -42.68 -2.84 -24.58
CA GLY A 206 -44.08 -3.26 -24.51
C GLY A 206 -45.05 -2.31 -25.20
N PHE A 207 -44.71 -1.01 -25.31
CA PHE A 207 -45.53 -0.02 -26.00
C PHE A 207 -45.16 0.19 -27.48
N ASN A 208 -44.16 -0.53 -28.00
CA ASN A 208 -43.79 -0.55 -29.42
C ASN A 208 -43.60 0.85 -30.01
N ILE A 209 -43.03 1.76 -29.21
CA ILE A 209 -42.68 3.11 -29.64
C ILE A 209 -41.28 3.02 -30.25
N TRP A 210 -41.24 2.75 -31.55
CA TRP A 210 -40.11 3.02 -32.45
C TRP A 210 -40.39 4.29 -33.24
#